data_AF-A0AB39QK42-F1
#
_entry.id   AF-A0AB39QK42-F1
#
_cell.length_a   1.000
_cell.length_b   1.000
_cell.length_c   1.000
_cell.angle_alpha   90.00
_cell.angle_beta   90.00
_cell.angle_gamma   90.00
#
_symmetry.space_group_name_H-M   'P 1'
#
loop_
_entity.id
_entity.type
_entity.pdbx_description
1 polymer ?
#
loop_
_entity_poly.entity_id
_entity_poly.type
_entity_poly.pdbx_seq_one_letter_code
_entity_poly.pdbx_strand_id
1 'polypeptide(L)'
;MARRLEALESAGTLEYEVELLPERLGYPLNAHMWLRVAPAHLERVGEEVARHAEVPFVGAVTGEYNLLASVITRDPDDFYRYLTTRVAAISGVDGYSVSMRARPLKKAASLISRGRLVPTTSG
;
A
#
# COMPACT_ATOMS: atom_id res chain seq x y z
N MET A 1 -24.47 -10.00 4.40
CA MET A 1 -23.14 -9.60 3.88
C MET A 1 -23.21 -8.59 2.72
N ALA A 2 -24.38 -8.21 2.19
CA ALA A 2 -24.51 -7.26 1.07
C ALA A 2 -24.22 -5.78 1.41
N ARG A 3 -24.57 -5.32 2.63
CA ARG A 3 -24.43 -3.90 3.03
C ARG A 3 -22.99 -3.34 3.05
N ARG A 4 -21.98 -4.21 3.12
CA ARG A 4 -20.56 -3.81 3.21
C ARG A 4 -19.88 -3.73 1.85
N LEU A 5 -20.46 -4.41 0.84
CA LEU A 5 -20.08 -4.26 -0.56
C LEU A 5 -20.64 -2.94 -1.12
N GLU A 6 -21.89 -2.61 -0.79
CA GLU A 6 -22.56 -1.37 -1.22
C GLU A 6 -21.88 -0.10 -0.68
N ALA A 7 -21.26 -0.15 0.50
CA ALA A 7 -20.47 0.96 1.03
C ALA A 7 -19.14 1.18 0.28
N LEU A 8 -18.58 0.12 -0.33
CA LEU A 8 -17.36 0.20 -1.15
C LEU A 8 -17.67 0.58 -2.60
N GLU A 9 -18.84 0.17 -3.13
CA GLU A 9 -19.29 0.52 -4.48
C GLU A 9 -19.85 1.95 -4.59
N SER A 10 -20.53 2.46 -3.56
CA SER A 10 -21.06 3.83 -3.56
C SER A 10 -19.99 4.93 -3.38
N ALA A 11 -18.76 4.53 -3.01
CA ALA A 11 -17.61 5.44 -2.85
C ALA A 11 -16.77 5.61 -4.13
N GLY A 12 -17.09 4.92 -5.24
CA GLY A 12 -16.46 5.15 -6.54
C GLY A 12 -14.99 4.69 -6.67
N THR A 13 -14.55 3.71 -5.90
CA THR A 13 -13.13 3.31 -5.85
C THR A 13 -12.84 2.15 -6.80
N LEU A 14 -12.69 2.47 -8.08
CA LEU A 14 -11.78 1.74 -8.95
C LEU A 14 -10.58 2.66 -9.19
N GLU A 15 -9.61 2.66 -8.28
CA GLU A 15 -8.38 3.41 -8.47
C GLU A 15 -7.30 2.54 -9.09
N TYR A 16 -6.66 3.11 -10.12
CA TYR A 16 -5.64 2.49 -10.94
C TYR A 16 -4.48 1.96 -10.09
N GLU A 17 -4.14 0.68 -10.30
CA GLU A 17 -2.93 0.06 -9.76
C GLU A 17 -1.70 0.69 -10.42
N VAL A 18 -1.08 1.65 -9.75
CA VAL A 18 0.22 2.18 -10.19
C VAL A 18 1.27 1.13 -9.83
N GLU A 19 1.62 0.30 -10.81
CA GLU A 19 2.77 -0.58 -10.73
C GLU A 19 4.05 0.28 -10.78
N LEU A 20 4.43 0.88 -9.64
CA LEU A 20 5.72 1.55 -9.51
C LEU A 20 6.80 0.46 -9.63
N LEU A 21 7.39 0.33 -10.82
CA LEU A 21 8.63 -0.42 -11.07
C LEU A 21 9.78 0.40 -10.46
N PRO A 22 10.23 0.10 -9.23
CA PRO A 22 11.10 1.04 -8.53
C PRO A 22 12.58 0.89 -8.96
N GLU A 23 12.87 0.06 -9.98
CA GLU A 23 14.23 -0.19 -10.52
C GLU A 23 14.85 1.02 -11.19
N ARG A 24 14.05 2.00 -11.57
CA ARG A 24 14.55 3.20 -12.24
C ARG A 24 14.83 4.37 -11.29
N LEU A 25 14.68 4.19 -9.97
CA LEU A 25 14.67 5.27 -8.97
C LEU A 25 15.77 5.20 -7.88
N GLY A 26 16.73 4.27 -7.95
CA GLY A 26 17.89 4.28 -7.03
C GLY A 26 17.63 3.75 -5.60
N TYR A 27 16.55 2.96 -5.41
CA TYR A 27 16.12 2.19 -4.23
C TYR A 27 16.67 2.56 -2.83
N PRO A 28 16.11 3.62 -2.21
CA PRO A 28 15.76 3.59 -0.80
C PRO A 28 14.78 2.43 -0.51
N LEU A 29 14.88 1.77 0.65
CA LEU A 29 14.07 0.62 1.09
C LEU A 29 12.57 0.80 0.81
N ASN A 30 11.95 -0.24 0.23
CA ASN A 30 10.51 -0.30 -0.05
C ASN A 30 9.84 -1.38 0.81
N ALA A 31 8.76 -1.03 1.50
CA ALA A 31 7.99 -1.96 2.31
C ALA A 31 6.50 -1.79 2.05
N HIS A 32 5.76 -2.90 2.14
CA HIS A 32 4.32 -2.84 2.32
C HIS A 32 4.01 -2.94 3.80
N MET A 33 3.15 -2.03 4.26
CA MET A 33 2.64 -1.98 5.62
C MET A 33 1.13 -2.17 5.58
N TRP A 34 0.66 -3.20 6.26
CA TRP A 34 -0.77 -3.45 6.47
C TRP A 34 -1.14 -2.96 7.85
N LEU A 35 -2.16 -2.10 7.94
CA LEU A 35 -2.66 -1.56 9.20
C LEU A 35 -4.03 -2.15 9.51
N ARG A 36 -4.23 -2.46 10.80
CA ARG A 36 -5.54 -2.73 11.36
C ARG A 36 -6.00 -1.45 12.04
N VAL A 37 -7.07 -0.88 11.51
CA VAL A 37 -7.63 0.38 11.98
C VAL A 37 -9.07 0.13 12.44
N ALA A 38 -9.47 0.71 13.57
CA ALA A 38 -10.87 0.67 13.97
C ALA A 38 -11.74 1.25 12.84
N PRO A 39 -12.82 0.58 12.38
CA PRO A 39 -13.59 1.02 11.20
C PRO A 39 -14.09 2.47 11.27
N ALA A 40 -14.40 2.97 12.47
CA ALA A 40 -14.83 4.35 12.70
C ALA A 40 -13.73 5.41 12.45
N HIS A 41 -12.47 4.98 12.29
CA HIS A 41 -11.32 5.85 12.07
C HIS A 41 -10.63 5.62 10.72
N LEU A 42 -11.15 4.71 9.90
CA LEU A 42 -10.48 4.27 8.68
C LEU A 42 -10.16 5.42 7.71
N GLU A 43 -11.14 6.29 7.46
CA GLU A 43 -10.99 7.45 6.58
C GLU A 43 -9.97 8.44 7.14
N ARG A 44 -10.15 8.88 8.39
CA ARG A 44 -9.24 9.81 9.06
C ARG A 44 -7.80 9.29 9.10
N VAL A 45 -7.61 8.02 9.42
CA VAL A 45 -6.27 7.39 9.47
C VAL A 45 -5.70 7.28 8.06
N GLY A 46 -6.50 6.92 7.05
CA GLY A 46 -6.08 6.91 5.65
C GLY A 46 -5.58 8.28 5.19
N GLU A 47 -6.33 9.34 5.47
CA GLU A 47 -5.94 10.71 5.15
C GLU A 47 -4.68 11.17 5.90
N GLU A 48 -4.52 10.78 7.16
CA GLU A 48 -3.32 11.09 7.96
C GLU A 48 -2.09 10.41 7.36
N VAL A 49 -2.20 9.11 7.06
CA VAL A 49 -1.14 8.30 6.44
C VAL A 49 -0.80 8.82 5.04
N ALA A 50 -1.78 9.25 4.24
CA ALA A 50 -1.57 9.81 2.90
C ALA A 50 -0.74 11.11 2.91
N ARG A 51 -0.67 11.81 4.05
CA ARG A 51 0.13 13.05 4.21
C ARG A 51 1.58 12.76 4.61
N HIS A 52 1.95 11.51 4.87
CA HIS A 52 3.31 11.14 5.22
C HIS A 52 4.18 11.11 3.96
N ALA A 53 5.33 11.79 3.99
CA ALA A 53 6.24 11.87 2.84
C ALA A 53 6.81 10.48 2.46
N GLU A 54 6.86 9.57 3.43
CA GLU A 54 7.30 8.19 3.28
C GLU A 54 6.26 7.32 2.53
N VAL A 55 5.02 7.80 2.36
CA VAL A 55 3.88 7.02 1.86
C VAL A 55 3.45 7.51 0.47
N PRO A 56 4.02 6.95 -0.62
CA PRO A 56 3.57 7.26 -1.98
C PRO A 56 2.17 6.72 -2.31
N PHE A 57 1.67 5.75 -1.54
CA PHE A 57 0.36 5.16 -1.76
C PHE A 57 -0.24 4.63 -0.46
N VAL A 58 -1.52 4.88 -0.26
CA VAL A 58 -2.33 4.26 0.78
C VAL A 58 -3.74 3.98 0.25
N GLY A 59 -4.30 2.82 0.60
CA GLY A 59 -5.64 2.43 0.19
C GLY A 59 -6.33 1.57 1.22
N ALA A 60 -7.66 1.71 1.31
CA ALA A 60 -8.48 0.79 2.09
C ALA A 60 -8.59 -0.56 1.37
N VAL A 61 -8.48 -1.65 2.13
CA VAL A 61 -8.59 -3.02 1.61
C VAL A 61 -9.55 -3.85 2.45
N THR A 62 -10.02 -4.98 1.90
CA THR A 62 -10.86 -5.92 2.65
C THR A 62 -9.99 -7.00 3.30
N GLY A 63 -10.30 -7.37 4.55
CA GLY A 63 -9.58 -8.41 5.27
C GLY A 63 -9.33 -8.07 6.75
N GLU A 64 -8.43 -8.82 7.38
CA GLU A 64 -8.00 -8.64 8.77
C GLU A 64 -7.25 -7.32 8.99
N TYR A 65 -6.51 -6.89 7.98
CA TYR A 65 -5.97 -5.54 7.84
C TYR A 65 -6.85 -4.81 6.83
N ASN A 66 -7.30 -3.61 7.18
CA ASN A 66 -8.25 -2.85 6.38
C ASN A 66 -7.65 -1.62 5.71
N LEU A 67 -6.33 -1.44 5.82
CA LEU A 67 -5.57 -0.40 5.15
C LEU A 67 -4.18 -0.90 4.74
N LEU A 68 -3.78 -0.62 3.51
CA LEU A 68 -2.47 -0.96 2.94
C LEU A 68 -1.74 0.33 2.57
N ALA A 69 -0.50 0.48 3.04
CA ALA A 69 0.40 1.55 2.66
C ALA A 69 1.66 0.99 2.00
N SER A 70 2.06 1.59 0.88
CA SER A 70 3.42 1.44 0.37
C SER A 70 4.29 2.48 1.06
N VAL A 71 5.46 2.06 1.56
CA VAL A 71 6.36 2.92 2.33
C VAL A 71 7.76 2.88 1.71
N ILE A 72 8.34 4.07 1.50
CA ILE A 72 9.69 4.26 0.98
C ILE A 72 10.53 5.02 2.02
N THR A 73 11.64 4.43 2.46
CA THR A 73 12.57 5.04 3.42
C THR A 73 14.02 4.79 3.01
N ARG A 74 14.97 5.56 3.54
CA ARG A 74 16.37 5.46 3.07
C ARG A 74 17.02 4.11 3.38
N ASP A 75 16.73 3.57 4.56
CA ASP A 75 17.30 2.34 5.09
C ASP A 75 16.34 1.72 6.14
N PRO A 76 16.65 0.51 6.67
CA PRO A 76 15.83 -0.14 7.69
C PRO A 76 15.71 0.65 9.01
N ASP A 77 16.71 1.45 9.39
CA ASP A 77 16.68 2.23 10.63
C ASP A 77 15.74 3.44 10.49
N ASP A 78 15.73 4.08 9.32
CA ASP A 78 14.77 5.12 8.93
C ASP A 78 13.34 4.57 8.91
N PHE A 79 13.15 3.33 8.43
CA PHE A 79 11.86 2.63 8.48
C PHE A 79 11.41 2.32 9.91
N TYR A 80 12.30 1.77 10.73
CA TYR A 80 12.01 1.49 12.13
C TYR A 80 11.63 2.77 12.90
N ARG A 81 12.33 3.87 12.63
CA ARG A 81 12.00 5.19 13.18
C ARG A 81 10.64 5.68 12.71
N TYR A 82 10.33 5.55 11.43
CA TYR A 82 9.01 5.88 10.88
C TYR A 82 7.89 5.11 11.62
N LEU A 83 8.06 3.80 11.81
CA LEU A 83 7.11 2.97 12.56
C LEU A 83 6.93 3.43 14.02
N THR A 84 8.04 3.64 14.72
CA THR A 84 8.03 3.93 16.16
C THR A 84 7.69 5.37 16.51
N THR A 85 7.67 6.28 15.52
CA THR A 85 7.36 7.69 15.74
C THR A 85 6.07 8.11 15.03
N ARG A 86 6.09 8.11 13.70
CA ARG A 86 5.00 8.63 12.86
C ARG A 86 3.80 7.70 12.91
N VAL A 87 4.01 6.40 12.70
CA VAL A 87 2.90 5.40 12.70
C VAL A 87 2.37 5.17 14.12
N ALA A 88 3.25 5.05 15.12
CA ALA A 88 2.85 4.87 16.52
C ALA A 88 2.04 6.05 17.08
N ALA A 89 2.17 7.25 16.52
CA ALA A 89 1.39 8.43 16.94
C ALA A 89 -0.04 8.45 16.38
N ILE A 90 -0.34 7.63 15.36
CA ILE A 90 -1.65 7.60 14.72
C ILE A 90 -2.66 6.92 15.65
N SER A 91 -3.57 7.71 16.20
CA SER A 91 -4.66 7.17 17.01
C SER A 91 -5.56 6.26 16.18
N GLY A 92 -6.00 5.12 16.74
CA GLY A 92 -6.92 4.19 16.07
C GLY A 92 -6.25 3.11 15.19
N VAL A 93 -4.91 3.05 15.16
CA VAL A 93 -4.17 1.90 14.64
C VAL A 93 -4.01 0.87 15.76
N ASP A 94 -4.63 -0.30 15.60
CA ASP A 94 -4.64 -1.38 16.60
C ASP A 94 -3.49 -2.38 16.41
N GLY A 95 -2.86 -2.34 15.24
CA GLY A 95 -1.73 -3.21 14.91
C GLY A 95 -1.30 -3.05 13.46
N TYR A 96 -0.11 -3.57 13.16
CA TYR A 96 0.43 -3.55 11.82
C TYR A 96 1.22 -4.81 11.49
N SER A 97 1.32 -5.12 10.21
CA SER A 97 2.25 -6.11 9.65
C SER A 97 3.08 -5.45 8.57
N VAL A 98 4.34 -5.86 8.44
CA VAL A 98 5.27 -5.33 7.44
C VAL A 98 5.86 -6.45 6.62
N SER A 99 5.86 -6.27 5.30
CA SER A 99 6.66 -7.06 4.37
C SER A 99 7.65 -6.13 3.67
N MET A 100 8.93 -6.27 4.00
CA MET A 100 9.99 -5.61 3.26
C MET A 100 10.15 -6.28 1.89
N ARG A 101 10.23 -5.49 0.83
CA ARG A 101 10.44 -6.02 -0.52
C ARG A 101 11.93 -6.25 -0.72
N ALA A 102 12.38 -7.48 -0.52
CA ALA A 102 13.69 -7.91 -1.02
C ALA A 102 13.72 -7.82 -2.55
N ARG A 103 14.91 -7.63 -3.14
CA ARG A 103 15.08 -7.46 -4.60
C ARG A 103 14.24 -8.49 -5.37
N PRO A 104 13.42 -8.07 -6.35
CA PRO A 104 12.67 -9.01 -7.17
C PRO A 104 13.63 -9.96 -7.90
N LEU A 105 13.57 -11.26 -7.61
CA LEU A 105 14.37 -12.28 -8.32
C LEU A 105 13.82 -12.59 -9.72
N LYS A 106 12.56 -12.28 -9.97
CA LYS A 106 11.90 -12.45 -11.28
C LYS A 106 10.80 -11.41 -11.43
N LYS A 107 10.89 -10.57 -12.46
CA LYS A 107 9.77 -9.75 -12.93
C LYS A 107 9.12 -10.44 -14.10
N ALA A 108 7.82 -10.70 -13.99
CA ALA A 108 6.98 -11.07 -15.13
C ALA A 108 5.88 -10.01 -15.20
N ALA A 109 6.16 -8.88 -15.84
CA ALA A 109 5.12 -7.95 -16.25
C ALA A 109 4.29 -8.67 -17.31
N SER A 110 3.20 -9.31 -16.87
CA SER A 110 2.28 -10.00 -17.74
C SER A 110 1.08 -9.11 -17.93
N LEU A 111 1.04 -8.38 -19.05
CA LEU A 111 -0.16 -7.66 -19.45
C LEU A 111 -1.22 -8.71 -19.83
N ILE A 112 -2.20 -8.93 -18.96
CA ILE A 112 -3.35 -9.76 -19.29
C ILE A 112 -4.40 -8.85 -19.93
N SER A 113 -4.61 -9.02 -21.24
CA SER A 113 -5.72 -8.38 -21.96
C SER A 113 -6.70 -9.45 -22.39
N ARG A 114 -7.97 -9.30 -22.00
CA ARG A 114 -9.07 -10.23 -22.35
C ARG A 114 -8.75 -11.71 -22.09
N GLY A 115 -8.12 -12.00 -20.94
CA GLY A 115 -7.80 -13.37 -20.53
C GLY A 115 -6.62 -14.01 -21.26
N ARG A 116 -5.80 -13.23 -21.98
CA ARG A 116 -4.58 -13.72 -22.65
C ARG A 116 -3.38 -12.88 -22.28
N LEU A 117 -2.24 -13.56 -22.09
CA LEU A 117 -0.93 -12.94 -21.90
C LEU A 117 -0.53 -12.24 -23.21
N VAL A 118 -0.26 -10.94 -23.15
CA VAL A 118 0.29 -10.17 -24.27
C VAL A 118 1.76 -9.86 -23.96
N PRO A 119 2.71 -10.15 -24.87
CA PRO A 119 4.09 -9.75 -24.68
C PRO A 119 4.21 -8.22 -24.64
N THR A 120 4.96 -7.68 -23.69
CA THR A 120 5.37 -6.27 -23.70
C THR A 120 6.36 -6.04 -24.85
N THR A 121 5.89 -5.47 -25.96
CA THR A 121 6.74 -5.00 -27.05
C THR A 121 7.60 -3.84 -26.53
N SER A 122 8.91 -4.08 -26.44
CA SER A 122 9.90 -3.03 -26.17
C SER A 122 10.17 -2.28 -27.47
N GLY A 123 10.01 -0.97 -27.46
CA GLY A 123 10.49 -0.03 -28.49
C GLY A 123 11.56 0.86 -27.93
#